data_AF-A0A0D3HWC6-F1
#
_entry.id   AF-A0A0D3HWC6-F1
#
_cell.length_a   1.000
_cell.length_b   1.000
_cell.length_c   1.000
_cell.angle_alpha   90.00
_cell.angle_beta   90.00
_cell.angle_gamma   90.00
#
_symmetry.space_group_name_H-M   'P 1'
#
loop_
_entity.id
_entity.type
_entity.pdbx_description
1 polymer ?
#
loop_
_entity_poly.entity_id
_entity_poly.type
_entity_poly.pdbx_seq_one_letter_code
_entity_poly.pdbx_strand_id
1 'polypeptide(L)' 'MAREVTDTVTLYDLFVGATALGIDGLSDLCAQMTADAVKGRPVGEVKALLGITDVGMTPEEELKLQQDNDAILYLR' A
#
# COMPACT_ATOMS: atom_id res chain seq x y z
N MET A 1 -15.74 -14.91 2.54
CA MET A 1 -15.09 -14.56 3.82
C MET A 1 -13.93 -13.64 3.47
N ALA A 2 -14.11 -12.32 3.61
CA ALA A 2 -13.01 -11.38 3.36
C ALA A 2 -11.96 -11.63 4.44
N ARG A 3 -10.75 -12.03 4.03
CA ARG A 3 -9.63 -12.27 4.95
C ARG A 3 -9.21 -10.89 5.43
N GLU A 4 -9.72 -10.45 6.58
CA GLU A 4 -9.23 -9.24 7.25
C GLU A 4 -7.72 -9.36 7.36
N VAL A 5 -7.01 -8.33 6.89
CA VAL A 5 -5.55 -8.24 6.95
C VAL A 5 -5.20 -8.22 8.44
N THR A 6 -4.95 -9.41 8.97
CA THR A 6 -4.71 -9.63 10.38
C THR A 6 -3.24 -9.29 10.58
N ASP A 7 -2.98 -8.07 11.03
CA ASP A 7 -1.68 -7.52 11.38
C ASP A 7 -0.68 -7.25 10.23
N THR A 8 -0.61 -5.97 9.81
CA THR A 8 0.37 -5.48 8.83
C THR A 8 1.81 -5.62 9.31
N VAL A 9 2.04 -5.67 10.64
CA VAL A 9 3.37 -5.86 11.24
C VAL A 9 3.86 -7.28 10.99
N THR A 10 3.06 -8.29 11.33
CA THR A 10 3.39 -9.69 11.05
C THR A 10 3.63 -9.93 9.56
N LEU A 11 2.83 -9.31 8.68
CA LEU A 11 2.99 -9.45 7.24
C LEU A 11 4.30 -8.83 6.72
N TYR A 12 4.69 -7.68 7.27
CA TYR A 12 5.97 -7.05 6.98
C TYR A 12 7.15 -7.92 7.43
N ASP A 13 7.11 -8.43 8.66
CA ASP A 13 8.16 -9.30 9.19
C ASP A 13 8.30 -10.59 8.34
N LEU A 14 7.18 -11.16 7.89
CA LEU A 14 7.19 -12.33 7.01
C LEU A 14 7.79 -12.01 5.64
N PHE A 15 7.48 -10.84 5.06
CA PHE A 15 8.06 -10.39 3.80
C PHE A 15 9.57 -10.19 3.91
N VAL A 16 10.05 -9.54 4.97
CA VAL A 16 11.48 -9.32 5.23
C VAL A 16 12.19 -10.65 5.43
N GLY A 17 11.63 -11.56 6.24
CA GLY A 17 12.18 -12.89 6.47
C GLY A 17 12.25 -13.73 5.19
N ALA A 18 11.17 -13.73 4.39
CA ALA A 18 11.13 -14.42 3.10
C ALA A 18 12.20 -13.90 2.13
N THR A 19 12.31 -12.57 2.02
CA THR A 19 13.30 -11.92 1.15
C THR A 19 14.73 -12.22 1.60
N ALA A 20 15.00 -12.17 2.91
CA ALA A 20 16.31 -12.47 3.47
C ALA A 20 16.74 -13.94 3.28
N LEU A 21 15.78 -14.87 3.29
CA LEU A 21 16.01 -16.29 3.06
C LEU A 21 15.98 -16.69 1.57
N GLY A 22 15.67 -15.76 0.66
CA GLY A 22 15.57 -16.02 -0.78
C GLY A 22 14.37 -16.91 -1.15
N ILE A 23 13.26 -16.81 -0.42
CA ILE A 23 12.03 -17.57 -0.68
C ILE A 23 11.06 -16.71 -1.49
N ASP A 24 11.31 -16.63 -2.79
CA ASP A 24 10.60 -15.71 -3.71
C ASP A 24 9.07 -15.90 -3.68
N GLY A 25 8.60 -17.15 -3.64
CA GLY A 25 7.16 -17.44 -3.62
C GLY A 25 6.44 -16.94 -2.35
N LEU A 26 7.17 -16.83 -1.23
CA LEU A 26 6.61 -16.31 0.01
C LEU A 26 6.63 -14.78 0.03
N SER A 27 7.70 -14.14 -0.49
CA SER A 27 7.72 -12.69 -0.66
C SER A 27 6.65 -12.22 -1.65
N ASP A 28 6.42 -12.96 -2.74
CA ASP A 28 5.37 -12.66 -3.72
C ASP A 28 3.97 -12.73 -3.10
N LEU A 29 3.71 -13.76 -2.28
CA LEU A 29 2.44 -13.89 -1.58
C LEU A 29 2.21 -12.74 -0.60
N CYS A 30 3.22 -12.36 0.18
CA CYS A 30 3.14 -11.21 1.07
C CYS A 30 2.89 -9.90 0.30
N ALA A 31 3.55 -9.71 -0.85
CA ALA A 31 3.35 -8.55 -1.71
C ALA A 31 1.91 -8.51 -2.26
N GLN A 32 1.37 -9.64 -2.71
CA GLN A 32 -0.01 -9.75 -3.18
C GLN A 32 -1.01 -9.45 -2.07
N MET A 33 -0.82 -10.00 -0.87
CA MET A 33 -1.68 -9.72 0.28
C MET A 33 -1.66 -8.24 0.67
N THR A 34 -0.50 -7.58 0.58
CA THR A 34 -0.39 -6.13 0.77
C THR A 34 -1.11 -5.35 -0.32
N ALA A 35 -0.97 -5.76 -1.58
CA ALA A 35 -1.66 -5.14 -2.70
C ALA A 35 -3.18 -5.24 -2.54
N ASP A 36 -3.69 -6.41 -2.16
CA ASP A 36 -5.11 -6.64 -1.88
C ASP A 36 -5.60 -5.83 -0.68
N ALA A 37 -4.74 -5.61 0.32
CA ALA A 37 -5.05 -4.75 1.46
C ALA A 37 -5.26 -3.29 1.05
N VAL A 38 -4.47 -2.79 0.10
CA VAL A 38 -4.44 -1.37 -0.34
C VAL A 38 -5.44 -1.10 -1.47
N LYS A 39 -5.71 -2.10 -2.31
CA LYS A 39 -6.51 -1.96 -3.53
C LYS A 39 -7.92 -1.43 -3.22
N GLY A 40 -8.28 -0.35 -3.91
CA GLY A 40 -9.62 0.25 -3.83
C GLY A 40 -9.89 1.07 -2.57
N ARG A 41 -8.90 1.23 -1.68
CA ARG A 41 -9.00 2.12 -0.51
C ARG A 41 -8.60 3.56 -0.85
N PRO A 42 -9.17 4.57 -0.19
CA PRO A 42 -8.73 5.95 -0.36
C PRO A 42 -7.33 6.16 0.23
N VAL A 43 -6.60 7.13 -0.31
CA VAL A 43 -5.21 7.44 0.09
C VAL A 43 -5.08 7.67 1.60
N GLY A 44 -6.04 8.35 2.23
CA GLY A 44 -6.03 8.58 3.68
C GLY A 44 -6.11 7.29 4.52
N GLU A 45 -6.94 6.33 4.12
CA GLU A 45 -7.04 5.03 4.80
C GLU A 45 -5.79 4.18 4.57
N VAL A 46 -5.21 4.23 3.37
CA VAL A 46 -3.95 3.54 3.06
C VAL A 46 -2.81 4.10 3.90
N LYS A 47 -2.71 5.43 4.03
CA LYS A 47 -1.74 6.09 4.90
C LYS A 47 -1.90 5.62 6.35
N ALA A 48 -3.14 5.59 6.87
CA ALA A 48 -3.41 5.11 8.23
C ALA A 48 -3.08 3.62 8.41
N LEU A 49 -3.46 2.77 7.46
CA LEU A 49 -3.20 1.32 7.47
C LEU A 49 -1.70 1.01 7.51
N LEU A 50 -0.89 1.80 6.80
CA LEU A 50 0.55 1.64 6.70
C LEU A 50 1.33 2.47 7.75
N GLY A 51 0.64 3.23 8.61
CA GLY A 51 1.28 4.08 9.63
C GLY A 51 2.07 5.26 9.06
N ILE A 52 1.72 5.74 7.86
CA ILE A 52 2.38 6.85 7.17
C ILE A 52 1.80 8.18 7.70
N THR A 53 2.56 8.87 8.53
CA THR A 53 2.15 10.16 9.16
C THR A 53 2.64 11.39 8.41
N ASP A 54 3.77 11.32 7.70
CA ASP A 54 4.30 12.45 6.93
C ASP A 54 5.02 11.92 5.67
N VAL A 55 4.58 12.39 4.50
CA VAL A 55 5.13 11.97 3.20
C VAL A 55 6.13 12.99 2.65
N GLY A 56 6.43 14.05 3.41
CA GLY A 56 7.32 15.14 2.97
C GLY A 56 6.75 15.98 1.82
N MET A 57 5.45 15.84 1.50
CA MET A 57 4.77 16.61 0.49
C MET A 57 4.07 17.82 1.11
N THR A 58 4.16 18.95 0.44
CA THR A 58 3.34 20.12 0.76
C THR A 58 1.88 19.88 0.35
N PRO A 59 0.90 20.56 0.98
CA PRO A 59 -0.51 20.44 0.60
C PRO A 59 -0.79 20.80 -0.88
N GLU A 60 0.01 21.71 -1.45
CA GLU A 60 -0.10 22.11 -2.86
C GLU A 60 0.33 21.00 -3.81
N GLU A 61 1.41 20.28 -3.47
CA GLU A 61 1.89 19.13 -4.25
C GLU A 61 0.91 17.96 -4.21
N GLU A 62 0.33 17.67 -3.04
CA GLU A 62 -0.70 16.63 -2.89
C GLU A 62 -1.96 16.96 -3.70
N LEU A 63 -2.42 18.22 -3.67
CA LEU A 63 -3.55 18.69 -4.45
C LEU A 63 -3.29 18.56 -5.96
N LYS A 64 -2.10 18.95 -6.42
CA LYS A 64 -1.72 18.84 -7.83
C LYS A 64 -1.66 17.38 -8.28
N LEU A 65 -1.08 16.49 -7.47
CA LEU A 65 -1.09 15.05 -7.74
C LEU A 65 -2.49 14.47 -7.84
N GLN A 66 -3.40 14.93 -6.98
CA GLN A 66 -4.80 14.49 -7.03
C GLN A 66 -5.49 14.97 -8.32
N GLN A 67 -5.28 16.22 -8.72
CA GLN A 67 -5.80 16.77 -9.98
C GLN A 67 -5.25 16.04 -11.21
N ASP A 68 -3.95 15.76 -11.24
CA ASP A 68 -3.29 15.04 -12.34
C ASP A 68 -3.82 13.60 -12.45
N ASN A 69 -4.01 12.92 -11.31
CA ASN A 69 -4.59 11.57 -11.27
C ASN A 69 -6.04 11.56 -11.78
N ASP A 70 -6.86 12.52 -11.34
CA ASP A 70 -8.25 12.65 -11.81
C ASP A 70 -8.29 12.92 -13.32
N ALA A 71 -7.43 13.81 -13.83
CA ALA A 71 -7.33 14.09 -15.26
C ALA A 71 -6.93 12.86 -16.08
N ILE A 72 -6.01 12.02 -15.60
CA ILE A 72 -5.64 10.75 -16.24
C ILE A 72 -6.82 9.78 -16.26
N LEU A 73 -7.59 9.71 -15.17
CA LEU A 73 -8.79 8.86 -15.08
C LEU A 73 -9.88 9.30 -16.08
N TYR A 74 -10.08 10.59 -16.29
CA TYR A 74 -11.03 11.09 -17.30
C TYR A 74 -10.62 10.81 -18.75
N LEU A 75 -9.34 10.52 -19.01
CA LEU A 75 -8.82 10.20 -20.34
C LEU A 75 -8.82 8.70 -20.65
N ARG A 76 -9.19 7.84 -19.69
CA ARG A 76 -9.30 6.38 -19.86
C ARG A 76 -10.75 5.94 -20.02
#